data_AF-A0A8H4BSX0-F1
#
_entry.id   AF-A0A8H4BSX0-F1
#
_cell.length_a   1.000
_cell.length_b   1.000
_cell.length_c   1.000
_cell.angle_alpha   90.00
_cell.angle_beta   90.00
_cell.angle_gamma   90.00
#
_symmetry.space_group_name_H-M   'P 1'
#
loop_
_entity.id
_entity.type
_entity.pdbx_description
1 polymer ?
#
loop_
_entity_poly.entity_id
_entity_poly.type
_entity_poly.pdbx_seq_one_letter_code
_entity_poly.pdbx_strand_id
1 'polypeptide(L)'
;MSDLQAKTIEINENKIAVAAAIIPFSIAGALIRIALERLQDYTGAPVFGLVYAQWVGCLIMGLTNKNKNTLFLWYHPIHPGITTGLCGSITTFSSWQLGIFKEFANYNAYPHTRGKNVLAALSEFLVTLAMSLNGLLFGQHIGDMFSKQIEKRHALKSEPKLVARGFSFRYMSKKDYLTITFAIVSWLGVIFAAIFSPYQRDLAFACVFAPVGALTRWYLSFFNGRLPHFPIGTFAANVFGTIVLAILALAQSGPRITAIACDVVAGLADGYCGCLTTISTFMVELTTLPRKPSYIYGFLSVVIAQCFMFIILGSYIWSQGVNPMCS
;
A
#
# COMPACT_ATOMS: atom_id res chain seq x y z
N MET A 1 15.45 22.24 -40.29
CA MET A 1 14.93 22.17 -38.90
C MET A 1 15.68 21.05 -38.21
N SER A 2 16.68 21.40 -37.41
CA SER A 2 17.53 20.44 -36.71
C SER A 2 16.71 19.68 -35.68
N ASP A 3 16.80 18.35 -35.70
CA ASP A 3 16.38 17.49 -34.61
C ASP A 3 16.98 18.01 -33.30
N LEU A 4 16.15 18.62 -32.45
CA LEU A 4 16.48 18.85 -31.05
C LEU A 4 16.54 17.46 -30.40
N GLN A 5 17.70 16.83 -30.44
CA GLN A 5 17.97 15.60 -29.69
C GLN A 5 17.69 15.89 -28.20
N ALA A 6 16.73 15.17 -27.63
CA ALA A 6 16.44 15.21 -26.20
C ALA A 6 17.75 14.97 -25.43
N LYS A 7 18.13 15.91 -24.56
CA LYS A 7 19.36 15.79 -23.77
C LYS A 7 19.16 14.74 -22.70
N THR A 8 19.74 13.55 -22.88
CA THR A 8 19.73 12.48 -21.89
C THR A 8 20.54 12.87 -20.66
N ILE A 9 19.95 12.75 -19.48
CA ILE A 9 20.61 13.03 -18.20
C ILE A 9 20.79 11.71 -17.47
N GLU A 10 22.04 11.36 -17.16
CA GLU A 10 22.34 10.16 -16.38
C GLU A 10 22.06 10.39 -14.90
N ILE A 11 21.31 9.46 -14.30
CA ILE A 11 20.94 9.49 -12.89
C ILE A 11 21.43 8.21 -12.23
N ASN A 12 22.23 8.36 -11.18
CA ASN A 12 22.70 7.22 -10.40
C ASN A 12 21.57 6.69 -9.51
N GLU A 13 21.10 5.48 -9.79
CA GLU A 13 20.13 4.80 -8.94
C GLU A 13 20.87 4.17 -7.75
N ASN A 14 20.71 4.78 -6.58
CA ASN A 14 21.21 4.23 -5.32
C ASN A 14 20.06 3.60 -4.52
N LYS A 15 20.12 2.28 -4.33
CA LYS A 15 19.09 1.51 -3.63
C LYS A 15 19.00 1.86 -2.14
N ILE A 16 20.08 2.33 -1.52
CA ILE A 16 20.09 2.78 -0.12
C ILE A 16 19.26 4.05 0.04
N ALA A 17 19.44 5.02 -0.86
CA ALA A 17 18.67 6.27 -0.84
C ALA A 17 17.18 6.03 -1.14
N VAL A 18 16.87 5.09 -2.04
CA VAL A 18 15.50 4.65 -2.31
C VAL A 18 14.86 4.02 -1.07
N ALA A 19 15.54 3.07 -0.42
CA ALA A 19 15.06 2.47 0.81
C ALA A 19 14.82 3.52 1.90
N ALA A 20 15.76 4.45 2.06
CA ALA A 20 15.63 5.56 3.01
C ALA A 20 14.43 6.46 2.71
N ALA A 21 14.17 6.79 1.45
CA ALA A 21 12.99 7.58 1.08
C ALA A 21 11.68 6.84 1.40
N ILE A 22 11.62 5.51 1.24
CA ILE A 22 10.41 4.73 1.51
C ILE A 22 9.99 4.80 2.99
N ILE A 23 10.93 4.83 3.93
CA ILE A 23 10.67 4.78 5.38
C ILE A 23 9.70 5.88 5.85
N PRO A 24 10.03 7.19 5.78
CA PRO A 24 9.15 8.24 6.30
C PRO A 24 7.82 8.31 5.54
N PHE A 25 7.83 8.05 4.22
CA PHE A 25 6.60 8.05 3.42
C PHE A 25 5.68 6.86 3.77
N SER A 26 6.23 5.70 4.13
CA SER A 26 5.41 4.56 4.58
C SER A 26 4.74 4.83 5.93
N ILE A 27 5.44 5.49 6.87
CA ILE A 27 4.87 5.94 8.15
C ILE A 27 3.72 6.92 7.88
N ALA A 28 3.95 7.94 7.06
CA ALA A 28 2.92 8.90 6.69
C ALA A 28 1.72 8.23 5.99
N GLY A 29 1.97 7.25 5.12
CA GLY A 29 0.92 6.54 4.41
C GLY A 29 0.05 5.70 5.34
N ALA A 30 0.67 4.97 6.27
CA ALA A 30 -0.05 4.22 7.30
C ALA A 30 -0.91 5.13 8.18
N LEU A 31 -0.36 6.27 8.62
CA LEU A 31 -1.10 7.27 9.40
C LEU A 31 -2.30 7.83 8.63
N ILE A 32 -2.13 8.18 7.35
CA ILE A 32 -3.22 8.67 6.50
C ILE A 32 -4.31 7.61 6.36
N ARG A 33 -3.94 6.35 6.13
CA ARG A 33 -4.90 5.25 6.02
C ARG A 33 -5.73 5.11 7.29
N ILE A 34 -5.06 4.96 8.44
CA ILE A 34 -5.71 4.76 9.73
C ILE A 34 -6.57 5.99 10.09
N ALA A 35 -6.10 7.20 9.80
CA ALA A 35 -6.88 8.42 10.03
C ALA A 35 -8.15 8.47 9.17
N LEU A 36 -8.08 8.11 7.89
CA LEU A 36 -9.24 8.07 7.00
C LEU A 36 -10.25 6.99 7.42
N GLU A 37 -9.77 5.83 7.85
CA GLU A 37 -10.63 4.77 8.38
C GLU A 37 -11.35 5.21 9.67
N ARG A 38 -10.62 5.81 10.62
CA ARG A 38 -11.19 6.35 11.87
C ARG A 38 -12.15 7.51 11.64
N LEU A 39 -11.90 8.37 10.65
CA LEU A 39 -12.77 9.52 10.35
C LEU A 39 -14.13 9.10 9.78
N GLN A 40 -14.18 7.95 9.08
CA GLN A 40 -15.38 7.42 8.47
C GLN A 40 -16.14 6.46 9.37
N ASP A 41 -15.66 6.21 10.60
CA ASP A 41 -16.35 5.39 11.58
C ASP A 41 -17.46 6.19 12.30
N TYR A 42 -18.61 6.30 11.64
CA TYR A 42 -19.82 6.92 12.20
C TYR A 42 -21.10 6.23 11.72
N THR A 43 -22.16 6.33 12.54
CA THR A 43 -23.46 5.74 12.23
C THR A 43 -24.06 6.35 10.96
N GLY A 44 -24.44 5.50 10.00
CA GLY A 44 -25.01 5.94 8.73
C GLY A 44 -23.98 6.33 7.65
N ALA A 45 -22.70 5.98 7.85
CA ALA A 45 -21.68 6.12 6.82
C ALA A 45 -22.14 5.50 5.47
N PRO A 46 -22.06 6.25 4.35
CA PRO A 46 -22.57 5.78 3.06
C PRO A 46 -21.76 4.63 2.46
N VAL A 47 -20.50 4.51 2.87
CA VAL A 47 -19.52 3.50 2.42
C VAL A 47 -18.54 3.20 3.55
N PHE A 48 -17.91 2.03 3.51
CA PHE A 48 -16.89 1.60 4.46
C PHE A 48 -15.62 2.47 4.38
N GLY A 49 -15.00 2.75 5.53
CA GLY A 49 -13.88 3.70 5.66
C GLY A 49 -12.69 3.45 4.73
N LEU A 50 -12.34 2.18 4.54
CA LEU A 50 -11.19 1.79 3.73
C LEU A 50 -11.23 2.35 2.30
N VAL A 51 -12.43 2.54 1.72
CA VAL A 51 -12.59 3.02 0.34
C VAL A 51 -11.90 4.37 0.08
N TYR A 52 -11.92 5.27 1.07
CA TYR A 52 -11.31 6.59 0.94
C TYR A 52 -9.79 6.49 0.90
N ALA A 53 -9.20 5.63 1.72
CA ALA A 53 -7.76 5.37 1.68
C ALA A 53 -7.35 4.81 0.32
N GLN A 54 -8.11 3.83 -0.21
CA GLN A 54 -7.82 3.25 -1.54
C GLN A 54 -7.89 4.31 -2.65
N TRP A 55 -8.93 5.15 -2.64
CA TRP A 55 -9.10 6.22 -3.63
C TRP A 55 -7.98 7.26 -3.55
N VAL A 56 -7.66 7.77 -2.35
CA VAL A 56 -6.61 8.77 -2.14
C VAL A 56 -5.24 8.23 -2.57
N GLY A 57 -4.89 7.02 -2.16
CA GLY A 57 -3.60 6.42 -2.52
C GLY A 57 -3.48 6.15 -4.03
N CYS A 58 -4.57 5.71 -4.68
CA CYS A 58 -4.58 5.54 -6.14
C CYS A 58 -4.51 6.88 -6.88
N LEU A 59 -5.17 7.93 -6.39
CA LEU A 59 -5.07 9.28 -6.94
C LEU A 59 -3.63 9.80 -6.93
N ILE A 60 -2.98 9.73 -5.77
CA ILE A 60 -1.57 10.17 -5.65
C ILE A 60 -0.67 9.31 -6.54
N MET A 61 -0.91 8.00 -6.63
CA MET A 61 -0.18 7.09 -7.53
C MET A 61 -0.32 7.51 -9.00
N GLY A 62 -1.53 7.80 -9.47
CA GLY A 62 -1.80 8.24 -10.84
C GLY A 62 -1.08 9.55 -11.19
N LEU A 63 -1.19 10.54 -10.30
CA LEU A 63 -0.52 11.83 -10.41
C LEU A 63 1.01 11.69 -10.48
N THR A 64 1.57 10.86 -9.59
CA THR A 64 3.01 10.66 -9.42
C THR A 64 3.61 9.90 -10.61
N ASN A 65 2.93 8.85 -11.08
CA ASN A 65 3.39 8.09 -12.25
C ASN A 65 3.34 8.91 -13.53
N LYS A 66 2.37 9.82 -13.67
CA LYS A 66 2.31 10.67 -14.87
C LYS A 66 3.44 11.69 -14.92
N ASN A 67 3.92 12.15 -13.77
CA ASN A 67 5.03 13.10 -13.63
C ASN A 67 6.38 12.42 -13.28
N LYS A 68 6.53 11.12 -13.56
CA LYS A 68 7.70 10.31 -13.20
C LYS A 68 9.03 10.93 -13.65
N ASN A 69 9.13 11.37 -14.91
CA ASN A 69 10.39 11.90 -15.45
C ASN A 69 10.85 13.16 -14.73
N THR A 70 9.91 14.08 -14.44
CA THR A 70 10.18 15.31 -13.67
C THR A 70 10.68 14.98 -12.27
N LEU A 71 10.04 14.01 -11.60
CA LEU A 71 10.46 13.58 -10.26
C LEU A 71 11.84 12.92 -10.28
N PHE A 72 12.12 12.09 -11.28
CA PHE A 72 13.43 11.45 -11.45
C PHE A 72 14.53 12.49 -11.60
N LEU A 73 14.33 13.48 -12.47
CA LEU A 73 15.28 14.58 -12.68
C LEU A 73 15.49 15.45 -11.43
N TRP A 74 14.43 15.66 -10.62
CA TRP A 74 14.54 16.45 -9.39
C TRP A 74 15.28 15.72 -8.28
N TYR A 75 14.85 14.49 -7.98
CA TYR A 75 15.47 13.60 -7.01
C TYR A 75 14.91 12.17 -7.14
N HIS A 76 15.63 11.28 -7.82
CA HIS A 76 15.18 9.91 -8.11
C HIS A 76 14.50 9.17 -6.94
N PRO A 77 15.05 9.11 -5.72
CA PRO A 77 14.41 8.43 -4.59
C PRO A 77 13.03 8.96 -4.17
N ILE A 78 12.63 10.17 -4.56
CA ILE A 78 11.32 10.71 -4.18
C ILE A 78 10.17 9.93 -4.83
N HIS A 79 10.34 9.48 -6.07
CA HIS A 79 9.29 8.77 -6.80
C HIS A 79 8.94 7.43 -6.13
N PRO A 80 9.89 6.54 -5.79
CA PRO A 80 9.59 5.35 -5.00
C PRO A 80 9.20 5.69 -3.55
N GLY A 81 9.68 6.81 -2.98
CA GLY A 81 9.18 7.31 -1.70
C GLY A 81 7.66 7.56 -1.73
N ILE A 82 7.17 8.31 -2.72
CA ILE A 82 5.74 8.62 -2.88
C ILE A 82 4.95 7.39 -3.36
N THR A 83 5.42 6.67 -4.38
CA THR A 83 4.66 5.54 -4.94
C THR A 83 4.71 4.32 -4.02
N THR A 84 5.90 3.79 -3.77
CA THR A 84 6.09 2.58 -2.97
C THR A 84 5.90 2.86 -1.49
N GLY A 85 6.46 3.95 -0.95
CA GLY A 85 6.28 4.32 0.46
C GLY A 85 4.87 4.81 0.75
N LEU A 86 4.49 5.98 0.24
CA LEU A 86 3.24 6.67 0.61
C LEU A 86 2.00 5.97 0.06
N CYS A 87 1.78 5.98 -1.25
CA CYS A 87 0.58 5.40 -1.87
C CYS A 87 0.43 3.92 -1.54
N GLY A 88 1.56 3.21 -1.54
CA GLY A 88 1.64 1.80 -1.19
C GLY A 88 1.27 1.48 0.25
N SER A 89 1.37 2.45 1.18
CA SER A 89 1.01 2.28 2.60
C SER A 89 -0.33 2.94 2.96
N ILE A 90 -0.80 3.91 2.16
CA ILE A 90 -2.18 4.42 2.22
C ILE A 90 -3.15 3.33 1.78
N THR A 91 -2.82 2.65 0.68
CA THR A 91 -3.64 1.56 0.14
C THR A 91 -3.24 0.22 0.73
N THR A 92 -4.19 -0.70 0.90
CA THR A 92 -3.90 -2.03 1.47
C THR A 92 -4.77 -3.10 0.81
N PHE A 93 -4.15 -4.16 0.31
CA PHE A 93 -4.90 -5.27 -0.29
C PHE A 93 -5.40 -6.23 0.78
N SER A 94 -4.60 -6.54 1.79
CA SER A 94 -4.96 -7.50 2.83
C SER A 94 -6.19 -7.06 3.63
N SER A 95 -6.28 -5.78 3.99
CA SER A 95 -7.44 -5.26 4.75
C SER A 95 -8.71 -5.27 3.91
N TRP A 96 -8.61 -5.05 2.59
CA TRP A 96 -9.73 -5.22 1.66
C TRP A 96 -10.19 -6.67 1.58
N GLN A 97 -9.26 -7.64 1.53
CA GLN A 97 -9.63 -9.05 1.54
C GLN A 97 -10.27 -9.46 2.87
N LEU A 98 -9.78 -8.93 3.99
CA LEU A 98 -10.38 -9.16 5.30
C LEU A 98 -11.81 -8.61 5.37
N GLY A 99 -12.07 -7.43 4.83
CA GLY A 99 -13.41 -6.84 4.79
C GLY A 99 -14.40 -7.68 3.97
N ILE A 100 -14.03 -8.05 2.72
CA ILE A 100 -14.85 -8.97 1.91
C ILE A 100 -15.18 -10.26 2.68
N PHE A 101 -14.17 -10.85 3.35
CA PHE A 101 -14.39 -12.06 4.14
C PHE A 101 -15.35 -11.82 5.32
N LYS A 102 -15.20 -10.70 6.04
CA LYS A 102 -16.08 -10.34 7.16
C LYS A 102 -17.53 -10.22 6.72
N GLU A 103 -17.78 -9.66 5.53
CA GLU A 103 -19.12 -9.59 4.95
C GLU A 103 -19.66 -10.99 4.61
N PHE A 104 -18.86 -11.86 3.97
CA PHE A 104 -19.27 -13.25 3.72
C PHE A 104 -19.60 -14.02 5.00
N ALA A 105 -18.77 -13.85 6.04
CA ALA A 105 -18.89 -14.56 7.31
C ALA A 105 -19.98 -13.99 8.23
N ASN A 106 -20.61 -12.86 7.87
CA ASN A 106 -21.45 -12.07 8.75
C ASN A 106 -20.78 -11.79 10.11
N TYR A 107 -19.53 -11.32 10.05
CA TYR A 107 -18.67 -11.19 11.23
C TYR A 107 -19.31 -10.37 12.35
N ASN A 108 -20.05 -9.31 11.99
CA ASN A 108 -20.72 -8.41 12.93
C ASN A 108 -22.13 -8.89 13.36
N ALA A 109 -22.53 -10.11 12.99
CA ALA A 109 -23.81 -10.72 13.34
C ALA A 109 -25.06 -9.88 13.02
N TYR A 110 -25.05 -9.17 11.88
CA TYR A 110 -26.22 -8.42 11.43
C TYR A 110 -27.40 -9.36 11.10
N PRO A 111 -28.67 -8.89 11.21
CA PRO A 111 -29.87 -9.69 10.92
C PRO A 111 -30.07 -9.86 9.40
N HIS A 112 -29.07 -10.44 8.74
CA HIS A 112 -28.96 -10.61 7.31
C HIS A 112 -29.22 -12.06 6.91
N THR A 113 -29.87 -12.25 5.75
CA THR A 113 -29.92 -13.56 5.11
C THR A 113 -28.57 -13.85 4.44
N ARG A 114 -28.27 -15.13 4.17
CA ARG A 114 -27.03 -15.52 3.48
C ARG A 114 -26.86 -14.81 2.13
N GLY A 115 -27.95 -14.56 1.40
CA GLY A 115 -27.91 -13.81 0.14
C GLY A 115 -27.50 -12.34 0.32
N LYS A 116 -27.91 -11.70 1.41
CA LYS A 116 -27.51 -10.32 1.74
C LYS A 116 -26.01 -10.24 2.05
N ASN A 117 -25.44 -11.22 2.74
CA ASN A 117 -24.00 -11.30 3.03
C ASN A 117 -23.17 -11.39 1.73
N VAL A 118 -23.61 -12.23 0.78
CA VAL A 118 -22.97 -12.32 -0.54
C VAL A 118 -23.03 -10.99 -1.28
N LEU A 119 -24.18 -10.31 -1.25
CA LEU A 119 -24.33 -9.01 -1.89
C LEU A 119 -23.46 -7.93 -1.23
N ALA A 120 -23.31 -7.96 0.10
CA ALA A 120 -22.43 -7.04 0.83
C ALA A 120 -20.95 -7.26 0.46
N ALA A 121 -20.50 -8.52 0.45
CA ALA A 121 -19.14 -8.87 0.03
C ALA A 121 -18.86 -8.48 -1.43
N LEU A 122 -19.81 -8.70 -2.33
CA LEU A 122 -19.72 -8.23 -3.72
C LEU A 122 -19.70 -6.70 -3.82
N SER A 123 -20.44 -6.01 -2.96
CA SER A 123 -20.44 -4.54 -2.91
C SER A 123 -19.08 -4.01 -2.49
N GLU A 124 -18.46 -4.58 -1.45
CA GLU A 124 -17.11 -4.20 -1.02
C GLU A 124 -16.06 -4.49 -2.10
N PHE A 125 -16.19 -5.61 -2.81
CA PHE A 125 -15.34 -5.94 -3.95
C PHE A 125 -15.48 -4.92 -5.10
N LEU A 126 -16.70 -4.67 -5.57
CA LEU A 126 -16.96 -3.82 -6.72
C LEU A 126 -16.66 -2.34 -6.43
N VAL A 127 -17.11 -1.84 -5.28
CA VAL A 127 -16.89 -0.45 -4.87
C VAL A 127 -15.40 -0.16 -4.71
N THR A 128 -14.65 -1.04 -4.06
CA THR A 128 -13.19 -0.83 -3.89
C THR A 128 -12.48 -0.79 -5.24
N LEU A 129 -12.77 -1.73 -6.15
CA LEU A 129 -12.16 -1.73 -7.49
C LEU A 129 -12.52 -0.48 -8.29
N ALA A 130 -13.81 -0.11 -8.32
CA ALA A 130 -14.28 1.06 -9.05
C ALA A 130 -13.67 2.35 -8.52
N MET A 131 -13.64 2.54 -7.20
CA MET A 131 -13.08 3.72 -6.55
C MET A 131 -11.56 3.80 -6.73
N SER A 132 -10.85 2.67 -6.61
CA SER A 132 -9.40 2.64 -6.81
C SER A 132 -9.02 2.97 -8.25
N LEU A 133 -9.73 2.40 -9.24
CA LEU A 133 -9.53 2.71 -10.64
C LEU A 133 -9.88 4.17 -10.95
N ASN A 134 -11.01 4.67 -10.44
CA ASN A 134 -11.41 6.06 -10.62
C ASN A 134 -10.36 7.03 -10.03
N GLY A 135 -9.88 6.77 -8.81
CA GLY A 135 -8.82 7.54 -8.18
C GLY A 135 -7.57 7.56 -9.05
N LEU A 136 -7.12 6.40 -9.53
CA LEU A 136 -5.94 6.29 -10.41
C LEU A 136 -6.09 7.13 -11.69
N LEU A 137 -7.19 6.99 -12.41
CA LEU A 137 -7.46 7.73 -13.65
C LEU A 137 -7.58 9.23 -13.40
N PHE A 138 -8.25 9.62 -12.31
CA PHE A 138 -8.38 11.03 -11.94
C PHE A 138 -7.02 11.65 -11.60
N GLY A 139 -6.18 10.93 -10.86
CA GLY A 139 -4.79 11.32 -10.60
C GLY A 139 -3.98 11.50 -11.89
N GLN A 140 -4.14 10.61 -12.86
CA GLN A 140 -3.48 10.74 -14.17
C GLN A 140 -3.94 11.99 -14.93
N HIS A 141 -5.24 12.29 -14.94
CA HIS A 141 -5.78 13.51 -15.57
C HIS A 141 -5.24 14.79 -14.93
N ILE A 142 -5.17 14.83 -13.59
CA ILE A 142 -4.54 15.95 -12.87
C ILE A 142 -3.05 16.04 -13.25
N GLY A 143 -2.36 14.90 -13.32
CA GLY A 143 -0.95 14.85 -13.74
C GLY A 143 -0.73 15.39 -15.15
N ASP A 144 -1.63 15.10 -16.09
CA ASP A 144 -1.59 15.64 -17.45
C ASP A 144 -1.83 17.16 -17.51
N MET A 145 -2.64 17.72 -16.61
CA MET A 145 -2.82 19.16 -16.52
C MET A 145 -1.53 19.84 -16.04
N PHE A 146 -0.87 19.30 -15.02
CA PHE A 146 0.41 19.82 -14.51
C PHE A 146 1.55 19.67 -15.52
N SER A 147 1.67 18.51 -16.16
CA SER A 147 2.75 18.26 -17.13
C SER A 147 2.68 19.23 -18.31
N LYS A 148 1.49 19.48 -18.86
CA LYS A 148 1.27 20.48 -19.93
C LYS A 148 1.67 21.89 -19.50
N GLN A 149 1.46 22.26 -18.23
CA GLN A 149 1.84 23.58 -17.73
C GLN A 149 3.37 23.70 -17.57
N ILE A 150 4.04 22.62 -17.19
CA ILE A 150 5.51 22.56 -17.06
C ILE A 150 6.18 22.53 -18.44
N GLU A 151 5.67 21.71 -19.38
CA GLU A 151 6.17 21.65 -20.76
C GLU A 151 6.02 23.01 -21.48
N LYS A 152 4.92 23.74 -21.23
CA LYS A 152 4.77 25.12 -21.72
C LYS A 152 5.81 26.09 -21.16
N ARG A 153 6.33 25.85 -19.96
CA ARG A 153 7.33 26.72 -19.30
C ARG A 153 8.77 26.34 -19.63
N HIS A 154 9.04 25.08 -19.98
CA HIS A 154 10.39 24.59 -20.24
C HIS A 154 10.44 23.77 -21.54
N ALA A 155 11.07 24.35 -22.58
CA ALA A 155 11.19 23.77 -23.91
C ALA A 155 12.24 22.65 -24.06
N LEU A 156 12.82 22.12 -22.97
CA LEU A 156 13.85 21.08 -23.02
C LEU A 156 13.33 19.78 -22.38
N LYS A 157 12.90 18.83 -23.21
CA LYS A 157 12.63 17.44 -22.78
C LYS A 157 13.97 16.74 -22.55
N SER A 158 14.43 16.75 -21.31
CA SER A 158 15.51 15.87 -20.88
C SER A 158 14.93 14.53 -20.45
N GLU A 159 15.48 13.45 -20.98
CA GLU A 159 15.08 12.10 -20.58
C GLU A 159 16.04 11.55 -19.52
N PRO A 160 15.54 11.09 -18.36
CA PRO A 160 16.38 10.49 -17.34
C PRO A 160 16.79 9.06 -17.74
N LYS A 161 18.11 8.81 -17.82
CA LYS A 161 18.67 7.47 -17.99
C LYS A 161 19.22 6.97 -16.66
N LEU A 162 18.64 5.89 -16.14
CA LEU A 162 19.06 5.32 -14.86
C LEU A 162 20.32 4.47 -15.03
N VAL A 163 21.33 4.74 -14.21
CA VAL A 163 22.53 3.93 -14.06
C VAL A 163 22.47 3.23 -12.71
N ALA A 164 22.21 1.92 -12.73
CA ALA A 164 22.08 1.11 -11.52
C ALA A 164 23.41 1.04 -10.76
N ARG A 165 23.45 1.59 -9.54
CA ARG A 165 24.62 1.52 -8.64
C ARG A 165 24.45 0.52 -7.50
N GLY A 166 23.27 -0.09 -7.39
CA GLY A 166 22.97 -1.09 -6.36
C GLY A 166 23.01 -0.50 -4.95
N PHE A 167 23.52 -1.28 -3.98
CA PHE A 167 23.70 -0.87 -2.59
C PHE A 167 25.14 -0.40 -2.39
N SER A 168 25.43 0.86 -2.75
CA SER A 168 26.79 1.43 -2.64
C SER A 168 26.77 2.82 -2.00
N PHE A 169 27.67 3.05 -1.04
CA PHE A 169 27.88 4.37 -0.44
C PHE A 169 28.78 5.28 -1.30
N ARG A 170 29.43 4.75 -2.34
CA ARG A 170 30.45 5.47 -3.11
C ARG A 170 29.90 6.61 -3.97
N TYR A 171 28.63 6.54 -4.37
CA TYR A 171 28.01 7.46 -5.33
C TYR A 171 26.87 8.28 -4.72
N MET A 172 27.01 8.67 -3.45
CA MET A 172 25.96 9.38 -2.71
C MET A 172 26.08 10.88 -2.84
N SER A 173 24.98 11.53 -3.18
CA SER A 173 24.84 12.99 -3.16
C SER A 173 24.54 13.51 -1.76
N LYS A 174 24.70 14.82 -1.54
CA LYS A 174 24.27 15.48 -0.28
C LYS A 174 22.79 15.25 0.04
N LYS A 175 21.94 15.18 -1.00
CA LYS A 175 20.50 14.88 -0.84
C LYS A 175 20.28 13.47 -0.30
N ASP A 176 21.09 12.49 -0.71
CA ASP A 176 20.98 11.10 -0.24
C ASP A 176 21.31 10.96 1.23
N TYR A 177 22.37 11.63 1.70
CA TYR A 177 22.70 11.68 3.12
C TYR A 177 21.58 12.33 3.93
N LEU A 178 21.01 13.45 3.47
CA LEU A 178 19.89 14.09 4.13
C LEU A 178 18.66 13.18 4.23
N THR A 179 18.32 12.49 3.13
CA THR A 179 17.20 11.52 3.09
C THR A 179 17.43 10.37 4.07
N ILE A 180 18.65 9.85 4.17
CA ILE A 180 19.00 8.77 5.11
C ILE A 180 18.92 9.24 6.55
N THR A 181 19.48 10.41 6.86
CA THR A 181 19.36 10.99 8.20
C THR A 181 17.90 11.19 8.58
N PHE A 182 17.09 11.76 7.69
CA PHE A 182 15.67 11.94 7.92
C PHE A 182 14.93 10.61 8.12
N ALA A 183 15.25 9.59 7.33
CA ALA A 183 14.69 8.25 7.47
C ALA A 183 14.98 7.64 8.86
N ILE A 184 16.24 7.68 9.29
CA ILE A 184 16.67 7.18 10.60
C ILE A 184 15.96 7.94 11.73
N VAL A 185 15.96 9.28 11.67
CA VAL A 185 15.32 10.11 12.70
C VAL A 185 13.81 9.86 12.76
N SER A 186 13.14 9.75 11.60
CA SER A 186 11.69 9.48 11.56
C SER A 186 11.34 8.12 12.13
N TRP A 187 12.14 7.09 11.86
CA TRP A 187 11.88 5.75 12.37
C TRP A 187 12.19 5.63 13.87
N LEU A 188 13.29 6.24 14.33
CA LEU A 188 13.59 6.35 15.76
C LEU A 188 12.50 7.11 16.50
N GLY A 189 11.95 8.17 15.90
CA GLY A 189 10.85 8.94 16.48
C GLY A 189 9.62 8.09 16.79
N VAL A 190 9.21 7.22 15.87
CA VAL A 190 8.04 6.34 16.09
C VAL A 190 8.36 5.18 17.03
N ILE A 191 9.60 4.71 17.08
CA ILE A 191 10.05 3.73 18.10
C ILE A 191 9.96 4.34 19.50
N PHE A 192 10.47 5.55 19.69
CA PHE A 192 10.34 6.25 20.96
C PHE A 192 8.88 6.53 21.32
N ALA A 193 8.05 6.90 20.33
CA ALA A 193 6.61 7.04 20.55
C ALA A 193 5.97 5.72 21.03
N ALA A 194 6.35 4.57 20.47
CA ALA A 194 5.83 3.27 20.90
C ALA A 194 6.27 2.88 22.33
N ILE A 195 7.48 3.28 22.75
CA ILE A 195 8.00 3.02 24.10
C ILE A 195 7.35 3.95 25.13
N PHE A 196 7.25 5.24 24.82
CA PHE A 196 6.91 6.27 25.79
C PHE A 196 5.45 6.73 25.76
N SER A 197 4.70 6.48 24.68
CA SER A 197 3.28 6.86 24.62
C SER A 197 2.41 5.78 25.28
N PRO A 198 1.74 6.07 26.41
CA PRO A 198 0.74 5.14 26.96
C PRO A 198 -0.59 5.22 26.20
N TYR A 199 -0.85 6.31 25.46
CA TYR A 199 -2.06 6.52 24.69
C TYR A 199 -1.79 6.20 23.21
N GLN A 200 -2.63 5.35 22.59
CA GLN A 200 -2.54 4.94 21.18
C GLN A 200 -1.27 4.14 20.80
N ARG A 201 -0.92 3.13 21.63
CA ARG A 201 0.23 2.25 21.38
C ARG A 201 0.08 1.42 20.11
N ASP A 202 -1.13 0.98 19.79
CA ASP A 202 -1.51 0.34 18.53
C ASP A 202 -1.04 1.16 17.31
N LEU A 203 -1.31 2.46 17.30
CA LEU A 203 -0.93 3.38 16.22
C LEU A 203 0.59 3.54 16.14
N ALA A 204 1.26 3.65 17.29
CA ALA A 204 2.70 3.76 17.35
C ALA A 204 3.38 2.49 16.84
N PHE A 205 2.89 1.30 17.22
CA PHE A 205 3.36 0.03 16.67
C PHE A 205 3.10 -0.07 15.16
N ALA A 206 1.93 0.36 14.68
CA ALA A 206 1.66 0.41 13.24
C ALA A 206 2.71 1.27 12.50
N CYS A 207 3.08 2.42 13.06
CA CYS A 207 4.13 3.27 12.50
C CYS A 207 5.52 2.62 12.54
N VAL A 208 5.85 1.86 13.59
CA VAL A 208 7.12 1.12 13.70
C VAL A 208 7.22 0.02 12.65
N PHE A 209 6.11 -0.70 12.40
CA PHE A 209 6.06 -1.83 11.47
C PHE A 209 5.82 -1.42 10.00
N ALA A 210 5.27 -0.23 9.75
CA ALA A 210 5.00 0.27 8.40
C ALA A 210 6.25 0.28 7.47
N PRO A 211 7.41 0.82 7.90
CA PRO A 211 8.65 0.73 7.12
C PRO A 211 9.05 -0.70 6.77
N VAL A 212 8.90 -1.64 7.70
CA VAL A 212 9.27 -3.04 7.48
C VAL A 212 8.38 -3.67 6.40
N GLY A 213 7.07 -3.43 6.45
CA GLY A 213 6.13 -3.90 5.43
C GLY A 213 6.43 -3.30 4.05
N ALA A 214 6.60 -1.98 3.98
CA ALA A 214 6.87 -1.28 2.72
C ALA A 214 8.22 -1.66 2.10
N LEU A 215 9.28 -1.87 2.90
CA LEU A 215 10.58 -2.32 2.43
C LEU A 215 10.54 -3.77 1.95
N THR A 216 9.80 -4.66 2.62
CA THR A 216 9.57 -6.02 2.13
C THR A 216 8.86 -6.00 0.78
N ARG A 217 7.80 -5.20 0.63
CA ARG A 217 7.12 -5.03 -0.67
C ARG A 217 8.05 -4.49 -1.75
N TRP A 218 8.85 -3.48 -1.42
CA TRP A 218 9.84 -2.92 -2.35
C TRP A 218 10.85 -3.98 -2.80
N TYR A 219 11.36 -4.79 -1.87
CA TYR A 219 12.26 -5.89 -2.20
C TYR A 219 11.59 -6.92 -3.12
N LEU A 220 10.34 -7.31 -2.82
CA LEU A 220 9.58 -8.24 -3.66
C LEU A 220 9.35 -7.68 -5.07
N SER A 221 9.21 -6.36 -5.23
CA SER A 221 8.99 -5.72 -6.54
C SER A 221 10.13 -5.99 -7.55
N PHE A 222 11.34 -6.33 -7.08
CA PHE A 222 12.45 -6.73 -7.97
C PHE A 222 12.13 -7.98 -8.79
N PHE A 223 11.15 -8.78 -8.37
CA PHE A 223 10.72 -9.99 -9.06
C PHE A 223 9.55 -9.77 -10.02
N ASN A 224 8.95 -8.58 -10.09
CA ASN A 224 7.81 -8.29 -10.97
C ASN A 224 8.15 -8.48 -12.45
N GLY A 225 9.40 -8.25 -12.85
CA GLY A 225 9.84 -8.44 -14.24
C GLY A 225 10.17 -9.89 -14.63
N ARG A 226 10.08 -10.86 -13.71
CA ARG A 226 10.45 -12.26 -14.00
C ARG A 226 9.46 -12.97 -14.92
N LEU A 227 8.17 -12.65 -14.84
CA LEU A 227 7.15 -13.13 -15.75
C LEU A 227 6.52 -11.94 -16.49
N PRO A 228 6.62 -11.86 -17.84
CA PRO A 228 6.24 -10.67 -18.61
C PRO A 228 4.82 -10.14 -18.39
N HIS A 229 3.89 -11.03 -18.02
CA HIS A 229 2.48 -10.69 -17.89
C HIS A 229 1.91 -11.01 -16.50
N PHE A 230 2.78 -11.26 -15.51
CA PHE A 230 2.36 -11.60 -14.16
C PHE A 230 3.32 -10.99 -13.13
N PRO A 231 2.96 -9.87 -12.49
CA PRO A 231 3.77 -9.23 -11.45
C PRO A 231 3.89 -10.10 -10.18
N ILE A 232 4.84 -11.05 -10.18
CA ILE A 232 5.00 -12.05 -9.11
C ILE A 232 5.29 -11.38 -7.76
N GLY A 233 6.09 -10.33 -7.73
CA GLY A 233 6.44 -9.63 -6.49
C GLY A 233 5.23 -9.01 -5.81
N THR A 234 4.42 -8.26 -6.55
CA THR A 234 3.17 -7.65 -6.05
C THR A 234 2.16 -8.72 -5.65
N PHE A 235 2.00 -9.78 -6.47
CA PHE A 235 1.17 -10.94 -6.13
C PHE A 235 1.59 -11.58 -4.81
N ALA A 236 2.87 -11.89 -4.66
CA ALA A 236 3.43 -12.54 -3.48
C ALA A 236 3.26 -11.65 -2.25
N ALA A 237 3.53 -10.34 -2.36
CA ALA A 237 3.32 -9.39 -1.27
C ALA A 237 1.86 -9.37 -0.81
N ASN A 238 0.91 -9.26 -1.75
CA ASN A 238 -0.51 -9.20 -1.46
C ASN A 238 -1.05 -10.51 -0.83
N VAL A 239 -0.70 -11.67 -1.40
CA VAL A 239 -1.16 -12.97 -0.87
C VAL A 239 -0.50 -13.26 0.48
N PHE A 240 0.82 -13.10 0.61
CA PHE A 240 1.53 -13.34 1.86
C PHE A 240 1.06 -12.41 2.98
N GLY A 241 0.94 -11.11 2.72
CA GLY A 241 0.43 -10.16 3.70
C GLY A 241 -1.02 -10.45 4.11
N THR A 242 -1.85 -10.96 3.20
CA THR A 242 -3.22 -11.42 3.52
C THR A 242 -3.21 -12.64 4.43
N ILE A 243 -2.36 -13.64 4.17
CA ILE A 243 -2.21 -14.83 5.03
C ILE A 243 -1.78 -14.41 6.44
N VAL A 244 -0.76 -13.55 6.54
CA VAL A 244 -0.28 -13.06 7.83
C VAL A 244 -1.38 -12.29 8.55
N LEU A 245 -2.13 -11.42 7.86
CA LEU A 245 -3.25 -10.69 8.45
C LEU A 245 -4.34 -11.63 8.96
N ALA A 246 -4.66 -12.70 8.24
CA ALA A 246 -5.65 -13.69 8.67
C ALA A 246 -5.21 -14.41 9.96
N ILE A 247 -3.92 -14.75 10.07
CA ILE A 247 -3.34 -15.36 11.28
C ILE A 247 -3.36 -14.37 12.45
N LEU A 248 -3.04 -13.09 12.22
CA LEU A 248 -3.08 -12.05 13.24
C LEU A 248 -4.52 -11.80 13.73
N ALA A 249 -5.49 -11.76 12.83
CA ALA A 249 -6.91 -11.63 13.17
C ALA A 249 -7.42 -12.83 13.99
N LEU A 250 -6.96 -14.04 13.66
CA LEU A 250 -7.21 -15.24 14.46
C LEU A 250 -6.57 -15.11 15.85
N ALA A 251 -5.32 -14.64 15.92
CA ALA A 251 -4.61 -14.45 17.17
C ALA A 251 -5.40 -13.53 18.12
N GLN A 252 -5.99 -12.44 17.62
CA GLN A 252 -6.83 -11.50 18.41
C GLN A 252 -8.13 -12.11 18.97
N SER A 253 -8.57 -13.25 18.43
CA SER A 253 -9.81 -13.93 18.85
C SER A 253 -9.56 -15.03 19.90
N GLY A 254 -8.31 -15.29 20.28
CA GLY A 254 -7.94 -16.39 21.20
C GLY A 254 -8.14 -16.07 22.70
N PRO A 255 -8.32 -17.08 23.58
CA PRO A 255 -8.83 -16.90 24.95
C PRO A 255 -7.87 -16.29 25.99
N ARG A 256 -6.63 -15.88 25.63
CA ARG A 256 -5.65 -15.30 26.58
C ARG A 256 -4.63 -14.40 25.89
N ILE A 257 -4.88 -13.10 25.83
CA ILE A 257 -3.94 -12.11 25.27
C ILE A 257 -3.81 -10.96 26.27
N THR A 258 -2.60 -10.51 26.53
CA THR A 258 -2.36 -9.29 27.33
C THR A 258 -2.66 -8.05 26.49
N ALA A 259 -3.03 -6.93 27.13
CA ALA A 259 -3.32 -5.68 26.41
C ALA A 259 -2.18 -5.26 25.46
N ILE A 260 -0.93 -5.40 25.90
CA ILE A 260 0.25 -5.08 25.07
C ILE A 260 0.36 -6.03 23.86
N ALA A 261 0.04 -7.32 24.03
CA ALA A 261 0.05 -8.25 22.91
C ALA A 261 -1.07 -7.90 21.89
N CYS A 262 -2.23 -7.43 22.34
CA CYS A 262 -3.26 -6.90 21.44
C CYS A 262 -2.76 -5.68 20.65
N ASP A 263 -2.11 -4.71 21.32
CA ASP A 263 -1.53 -3.52 20.67
C ASP A 263 -0.48 -3.90 19.61
N VAL A 264 0.39 -4.86 19.92
CA VAL A 264 1.43 -5.34 18.99
C VAL A 264 0.80 -6.06 17.79
N VAL A 265 -0.20 -6.91 18.02
CA VAL A 265 -0.89 -7.62 16.94
C VAL A 265 -1.65 -6.63 16.04
N ALA A 266 -2.31 -5.63 16.62
CA ALA A 266 -2.94 -4.54 15.87
C ALA A 266 -1.90 -3.76 15.05
N GLY A 267 -0.77 -3.40 15.67
CA GLY A 267 0.33 -2.73 14.97
C GLY A 267 0.95 -3.55 13.84
N LEU A 268 1.05 -4.88 13.98
CA LEU A 268 1.50 -5.76 12.90
C LEU A 268 0.47 -5.84 11.77
N ALA A 269 -0.82 -5.93 12.10
CA ALA A 269 -1.91 -5.96 11.14
C ALA A 269 -1.93 -4.66 10.31
N ASP A 270 -1.96 -3.51 10.99
CA ASP A 270 -2.07 -2.20 10.34
C ASP A 270 -0.76 -1.70 9.75
N GLY A 271 0.35 -1.90 10.46
CA GLY A 271 1.67 -1.47 10.03
C GLY A 271 2.27 -2.42 9.00
N TYR A 272 2.58 -3.65 9.41
CA TYR A 272 3.28 -4.59 8.54
C TYR A 272 2.42 -5.07 7.37
N CYS A 273 1.29 -5.76 7.64
CA CYS A 273 0.44 -6.30 6.57
C CYS A 273 -0.20 -5.18 5.72
N GLY A 274 -0.64 -4.11 6.39
CA GLY A 274 -1.17 -2.91 5.74
C GLY A 274 -0.21 -2.29 4.72
N CYS A 275 1.08 -2.15 5.06
CA CYS A 275 2.08 -1.51 4.18
C CYS A 275 2.82 -2.49 3.25
N LEU A 276 2.82 -3.78 3.58
CA LEU A 276 3.33 -4.85 2.73
C LEU A 276 2.43 -5.08 1.51
N THR A 277 1.11 -5.01 1.70
CA THR A 277 0.15 -5.21 0.62
C THR A 277 -0.27 -3.88 0.01
N THR A 278 -0.78 -3.86 -1.22
CA THR A 278 -1.18 -2.60 -1.85
C THR A 278 -2.21 -2.77 -2.96
N ILE A 279 -3.12 -1.79 -3.06
CA ILE A 279 -4.05 -1.63 -4.19
C ILE A 279 -3.50 -0.66 -5.23
N SER A 280 -2.77 0.37 -4.83
CA SER A 280 -2.30 1.40 -5.76
C SER A 280 -1.37 0.83 -6.84
N THR A 281 -0.40 -0.02 -6.50
CA THR A 281 0.45 -0.71 -7.49
C THR A 281 -0.37 -1.76 -8.28
N PHE A 282 -1.25 -2.49 -7.61
CA PHE A 282 -2.13 -3.48 -8.23
C PHE A 282 -3.03 -2.87 -9.33
N MET A 283 -3.60 -1.67 -9.10
CA MET A 283 -4.39 -0.95 -10.11
C MET A 283 -3.54 -0.48 -11.30
N VAL A 284 -2.30 -0.02 -11.05
CA VAL A 284 -1.37 0.33 -12.13
C VAL A 284 -1.06 -0.90 -12.98
N GLU A 285 -0.80 -2.06 -12.36
CA GLU A 285 -0.54 -3.31 -13.07
C GLU A 285 -1.77 -3.78 -13.88
N LEU A 286 -2.98 -3.70 -13.30
CA LEU A 286 -4.21 -4.07 -14.02
C LEU A 286 -4.50 -3.17 -15.23
N THR A 287 -4.13 -1.90 -15.17
CA THR A 287 -4.37 -0.95 -16.28
C THR A 287 -3.25 -0.97 -17.33
N THR A 288 -2.07 -1.49 -17.01
CA THR A 288 -0.91 -1.55 -17.91
C THR A 288 -0.75 -2.90 -18.60
N LEU A 289 -1.18 -4.00 -17.96
CA LEU A 289 -1.12 -5.33 -18.55
C LEU A 289 -2.09 -5.48 -19.75
N PRO A 290 -1.77 -6.37 -20.71
CA PRO A 290 -2.73 -6.73 -21.76
C PRO A 290 -4.01 -7.29 -21.15
N ARG A 291 -5.13 -7.08 -21.84
CA ARG A 291 -6.48 -7.32 -21.31
C ARG A 291 -6.65 -8.72 -20.67
N LYS A 292 -6.31 -9.79 -21.40
CA LYS A 292 -6.47 -11.17 -20.91
C LYS A 292 -5.59 -11.46 -19.67
N PRO A 293 -4.26 -11.21 -19.70
CA PRO A 293 -3.42 -11.32 -18.51
C PRO A 293 -3.87 -10.47 -17.32
N SER A 294 -4.32 -9.23 -17.55
CA SER A 294 -4.83 -8.36 -16.49
C SER A 294 -5.99 -9.01 -15.72
N TYR A 295 -7.00 -9.54 -16.43
CA TYR A 295 -8.10 -10.26 -15.79
C TYR A 295 -7.65 -11.52 -15.05
N ILE A 296 -6.73 -12.31 -15.62
CA ILE A 296 -6.21 -13.52 -14.97
C ILE A 296 -5.45 -13.15 -13.70
N TYR A 297 -4.54 -12.18 -13.79
CA TYR A 297 -3.75 -11.68 -12.66
C TYR A 297 -4.63 -11.12 -11.54
N GLY A 298 -5.61 -10.27 -11.89
CA GLY A 298 -6.54 -9.69 -10.93
C GLY A 298 -7.42 -10.74 -10.26
N PHE A 299 -7.99 -11.66 -11.04
CA PHE A 299 -8.82 -12.75 -10.54
C PHE A 299 -8.05 -13.67 -9.59
N LEU A 300 -6.86 -14.15 -10.00
CA LEU A 300 -6.04 -15.02 -9.17
C LEU A 300 -5.60 -14.33 -7.87
N SER A 301 -5.23 -13.05 -7.92
CA SER A 301 -4.83 -12.29 -6.73
C SER A 301 -5.93 -12.25 -5.68
N VAL A 302 -7.17 -11.98 -6.08
CA VAL A 302 -8.33 -11.87 -5.17
C VAL A 302 -8.78 -13.25 -4.70
N VAL A 303 -8.97 -14.20 -5.63
CA VAL A 303 -9.51 -15.53 -5.27
C VAL A 303 -8.56 -16.30 -4.37
N ILE A 304 -7.25 -16.31 -4.65
CA ILE A 304 -6.28 -17.04 -3.81
C ILE A 304 -6.23 -16.41 -2.42
N ALA A 305 -6.23 -15.08 -2.33
CA ALA A 305 -6.23 -14.37 -1.05
C ALA A 305 -7.51 -14.63 -0.24
N GLN A 306 -8.68 -14.65 -0.88
CA GLN A 306 -9.94 -15.04 -0.24
C GLN A 306 -9.93 -16.50 0.22
N CYS A 307 -9.44 -17.45 -0.60
CA CYS A 307 -9.33 -18.86 -0.19
C CYS A 307 -8.53 -19.01 1.11
N PHE A 308 -7.40 -18.30 1.25
CA PHE A 308 -6.64 -18.32 2.49
C PHE A 308 -7.39 -17.68 3.67
N MET A 309 -8.12 -16.57 3.46
CA MET A 309 -8.98 -15.99 4.49
C MET A 309 -10.04 -16.99 4.99
N PHE A 310 -10.73 -17.68 4.08
CA PHE A 310 -11.70 -18.70 4.44
C PHE A 310 -11.10 -19.89 5.18
N ILE A 311 -9.95 -20.39 4.72
CA ILE A 311 -9.28 -21.53 5.35
C ILE A 311 -8.81 -21.18 6.77
N ILE A 312 -8.21 -20.01 6.97
CA ILE A 312 -7.58 -19.64 8.23
C ILE A 312 -8.62 -19.09 9.23
N LEU A 313 -9.40 -18.09 8.81
CA LEU A 313 -10.30 -17.37 9.70
C LEU A 313 -11.72 -17.98 9.70
N GLY A 314 -12.19 -18.44 8.54
CA GLY A 314 -13.52 -19.07 8.41
C GLY A 314 -13.62 -20.38 9.21
N SER A 315 -12.59 -21.23 9.16
CA SER A 315 -12.56 -22.48 9.93
C SER A 315 -12.69 -22.26 11.44
N TYR A 316 -12.08 -21.20 11.97
CA TYR A 316 -12.18 -20.82 13.37
C TYR A 316 -13.54 -20.21 13.72
N ILE A 317 -13.98 -19.19 12.97
CA ILE A 317 -15.22 -18.47 13.26
C ILE A 317 -16.42 -19.40 13.23
N TRP A 318 -16.50 -20.31 12.26
CA TRP A 318 -17.62 -21.23 12.14
C TRP A 318 -17.60 -22.38 13.16
N SER A 319 -16.44 -22.65 13.79
CA SER A 319 -16.33 -23.69 14.82
C SER A 319 -16.48 -23.16 16.24
N GLN A 320 -15.95 -21.96 16.54
CA GLN A 320 -15.90 -21.38 17.89
C GLN A 320 -16.79 -20.14 18.07
N GLY A 321 -17.35 -19.59 16.99
CA GLY A 321 -18.04 -18.31 17.01
C GLY A 321 -17.08 -17.12 16.99
N VAL A 322 -17.64 -15.91 16.87
CA VAL A 322 -16.89 -14.65 16.87
C VAL A 322 -16.79 -14.13 18.30
N ASN A 323 -15.60 -14.18 18.91
CA ASN A 323 -15.31 -13.60 20.22
C ASN A 323 -14.01 -12.78 20.14
N PRO A 324 -14.04 -11.52 19.65
CA PRO A 324 -12.85 -10.67 19.67
C PRO A 324 -12.49 -10.35 21.13
N MET A 325 -11.30 -10.78 21.55
CA MET A 325 -10.81 -10.60 22.93
C MET A 325 -9.94 -9.35 23.09
N CYS A 326 -9.46 -8.80 21.96
CA CYS A 326 -8.81 -7.50 21.91
C CYS A 326 -9.86 -6.42 21.60
N SER A 327 -10.28 -5.67 22.62
CA SER A 327 -11.15 -4.49 22.51
C SER A 327 -10.46 -3.28 23.13
#